data_AF-A0A955ZHC5-F1
#
_entry.id   AF-A0A955ZHC5-F1
#
_cell.length_a   1.000
_cell.length_b   1.000
_cell.length_c   1.000
_cell.angle_alpha   90.00
_cell.angle_beta   90.00
_cell.angle_gamma   90.00
#
_symmetry.space_group_name_H-M   'P 1'
#
loop_
_entity.id
_entity.type
_entity.pdbx_description
1 polymer ?
#
loop_
_entity_poly.entity_id
_entity_poly.type
_entity_poly.pdbx_seq_one_letter_code
_entity_poly.pdbx_strand_id
1 'polypeptide(L)'
;MSSQCQISATISEATKERLDRFTESHGLKKNFVVEQALLYFMEARRELPDEALVPARLVVEDKAFERIADLVQSPPAPTTALRELMRGEDD
;
A
#
# COMPACT_ATOMS: atom_id res chain seq x y z
N MET A 1 -4.03 1.04 35.49
CA MET A 1 -4.43 2.18 34.62
C MET A 1 -3.39 2.28 33.54
N SER A 2 -3.74 1.95 32.29
CA SER A 2 -2.80 2.13 31.18
C SER A 2 -2.61 3.62 30.94
N SER A 3 -1.37 4.09 31.06
CA SER A 3 -1.00 5.45 30.68
C SER A 3 -1.20 5.62 29.18
N GLN A 4 -2.08 6.52 28.78
CA GLN A 4 -2.20 6.90 27.37
C GLN A 4 -0.99 7.73 26.96
N CYS A 5 -0.40 7.38 25.82
CA CYS A 5 0.69 8.11 25.19
C CYS A 5 0.18 8.81 23.93
N GLN A 6 0.58 10.06 23.71
CA GLN A 6 0.27 10.80 22.49
C GLN A 6 1.47 10.78 21.55
N ILE A 7 1.22 10.48 20.28
CA ILE A 7 2.19 10.59 19.19
C ILE A 7 1.72 11.64 18.18
N SER A 8 2.67 12.29 17.50
CA SER A 8 2.40 13.19 16.37
C SER A 8 3.03 12.61 15.11
N ALA A 9 2.31 12.70 13.99
CA ALA A 9 2.78 12.26 12.68
C ALA A 9 2.10 13.11 11.59
N THR A 10 2.81 13.30 10.48
CA THR A 10 2.25 13.94 9.28
C THR A 10 1.85 12.86 8.28
N ILE A 11 0.64 12.95 7.75
CA ILE A 11 0.13 12.07 6.69
C ILE A 11 -0.36 12.91 5.52
N SER A 12 -0.52 12.28 4.35
CA SER A 12 -1.12 12.96 3.20
C SER A 12 -2.59 13.30 3.47
N GLU A 13 -3.09 14.38 2.84
CA GLU A 13 -4.52 14.74 2.89
C GLU A 13 -5.41 13.59 2.40
N ALA A 14 -5.01 12.92 1.33
CA ALA A 14 -5.73 11.77 0.78
C ALA A 14 -5.82 10.60 1.80
N THR A 15 -4.75 10.35 2.58
CA THR A 15 -4.78 9.33 3.63
C THR A 15 -5.73 9.74 4.76
N LYS A 16 -5.71 11.01 5.17
CA LYS A 16 -6.61 11.55 6.19
C LYS A 16 -8.06 11.40 5.75
N GLU A 17 -8.39 11.74 4.51
CA GLU A 17 -9.74 11.60 3.97
C GLU A 17 -10.22 10.13 3.97
N ARG A 18 -9.35 9.20 3.58
CA ARG A 18 -9.65 7.76 3.63
C ARG A 18 -9.89 7.28 5.07
N LEU A 19 -9.07 7.71 6.03
CA LEU A 19 -9.24 7.36 7.44
C LEU A 19 -10.58 7.88 7.98
N ASP A 20 -10.90 9.14 7.70
CA ASP A 20 -12.15 9.78 8.13
C ASP A 20 -13.36 8.99 7.62
N ARG A 21 -13.42 8.76 6.31
CA ARG A 21 -14.51 8.00 5.66
C ARG A 21 -14.63 6.59 6.22
N PHE A 22 -13.51 5.91 6.46
CA PHE A 22 -13.49 4.57 7.04
C PHE A 22 -14.07 4.58 8.45
N THR A 23 -13.63 5.50 9.31
CA THR A 23 -14.13 5.61 10.68
C THR A 23 -15.60 5.97 10.76
N GLU A 24 -16.08 6.88 9.91
CA GLU A 24 -17.47 7.30 9.86
C GLU A 24 -18.39 6.17 9.41
N SER A 25 -18.02 5.45 8.33
CA SER A 25 -18.82 4.34 7.80
C SER A 25 -18.89 3.12 8.72
N HIS A 26 -17.91 2.93 9.61
CA HIS A 26 -17.84 1.79 10.51
C HIS A 26 -18.14 2.14 11.98
N GLY A 27 -18.44 3.41 12.29
CA GLY A 27 -18.71 3.87 13.65
C GLY A 27 -17.50 3.73 14.60
N LEU A 28 -16.28 3.80 14.07
CA LEU A 28 -15.04 3.59 14.82
C LEU A 28 -14.40 4.92 15.21
N LYS A 29 -13.62 4.92 16.30
CA LYS A 29 -12.81 6.08 16.67
C LYS A 29 -11.48 6.08 15.90
N LYS A 30 -11.01 7.26 15.48
CA LYS A 30 -9.72 7.41 14.78
C LYS A 30 -8.53 6.89 15.59
N ASN A 31 -8.48 7.18 16.89
CA ASN A 31 -7.41 6.68 17.76
C ASN A 31 -7.39 5.15 17.82
N PHE A 32 -8.54 4.51 17.87
CA PHE A 32 -8.65 3.05 17.84
C PHE A 32 -8.10 2.49 16.52
N VAL A 33 -8.50 3.04 15.38
CA VAL A 33 -8.00 2.58 14.06
C VAL A 33 -6.49 2.78 13.94
N VAL A 34 -5.95 3.92 14.39
CA VAL A 34 -4.51 4.19 14.38
C VAL A 34 -3.75 3.21 15.26
N GLU A 35 -4.22 2.93 16.47
CA GLU A 35 -3.58 1.99 17.39
C GLU A 35 -3.58 0.56 16.82
N GLN A 36 -4.71 0.09 16.30
CA GLN A 36 -4.79 -1.23 15.67
C GLN A 36 -3.89 -1.33 14.43
N ALA A 37 -3.86 -0.29 13.59
CA ALA A 37 -3.00 -0.28 12.41
C ALA A 37 -1.51 -0.36 12.78
N LEU A 38 -1.09 0.34 13.84
CA LEU A 38 0.30 0.27 14.32
C LEU A 38 0.64 -1.12 14.87
N LEU A 39 -0.26 -1.74 15.64
CA LEU A 39 -0.06 -3.10 16.16
C LEU A 39 0.07 -4.12 15.02
N TYR A 40 -0.88 -4.13 14.08
CA TYR A 40 -0.83 -5.05 12.94
C TYR A 40 0.40 -4.83 12.06
N PHE A 41 0.81 -3.58 11.85
CA PHE A 41 2.01 -3.28 11.09
C PHE A 41 3.28 -3.84 11.75
N MET A 42 3.40 -3.73 13.08
CA MET A 42 4.55 -4.25 13.81
C MET A 42 4.55 -5.78 13.93
N GLU A 43 3.38 -6.38 14.16
CA GLU A 43 3.24 -7.85 14.26
C GLU A 43 3.50 -8.52 12.91
N ALA A 44 2.91 -8.03 11.83
CA ALA A 44 3.11 -8.57 10.48
C ALA A 44 4.60 -8.58 10.09
N ARG A 45 5.37 -7.54 10.49
CA ARG A 45 6.81 -7.45 10.26
C ARG A 45 7.67 -8.38 11.12
N ARG A 46 7.15 -8.89 12.24
CA ARG A 46 7.85 -9.88 13.06
C ARG A 46 7.62 -11.29 12.56
N GLU A 47 6.41 -11.56 12.05
CA GLU A 47 6.00 -12.90 11.62
C GLU A 47 6.43 -13.22 10.18
N LEU A 48 6.45 -12.22 9.31
CA LEU A 48 6.72 -12.40 7.90
C LEU A 48 8.10 -11.83 7.52
N PRO A 49 8.82 -12.47 6.59
CA PRO A 49 10.02 -11.88 5.99
C PRO A 49 9.62 -10.63 5.18
N ASP A 50 10.52 -9.66 5.08
CA ASP A 50 10.22 -8.36 4.44
C ASP A 50 9.75 -8.53 2.98
N GLU A 51 10.21 -9.57 2.29
CA GLU A 51 9.83 -9.88 0.91
C GLU A 51 8.36 -10.33 0.78
N ALA A 52 7.73 -10.79 1.86
CA ALA A 52 6.31 -11.16 1.87
C ALA A 52 5.38 -9.94 2.06
N LEU A 53 5.93 -8.77 2.40
CA LEU A 53 5.15 -7.55 2.61
C LEU A 53 5.12 -6.70 1.34
N VAL A 54 3.97 -6.67 0.68
CA VAL A 54 3.75 -5.77 -0.46
C VAL A 54 3.72 -4.33 0.03
N PRO A 55 4.60 -3.44 -0.46
CA PRO A 55 4.60 -2.05 -0.04
C PRO A 55 3.29 -1.35 -0.44
N ALA A 56 2.69 -0.63 0.52
CA ALA A 56 1.49 0.18 0.23
C ALA A 56 1.78 1.39 -0.67
N ARG A 57 3.05 1.77 -0.83
CA ARG A 57 3.51 2.86 -1.69
C ARG A 57 4.81 2.46 -2.39
N LEU A 58 4.83 2.60 -3.71
CA LEU A 58 6.05 2.54 -4.50
C LEU A 58 6.57 3.98 -4.66
N VAL A 59 7.82 4.20 -4.24
CA VAL A 59 8.52 5.48 -4.45
C VAL A 59 9.53 5.27 -5.55
N VAL A 60 9.43 6.08 -6.60
CA VAL A 60 10.31 6.03 -7.77
C VAL A 60 10.84 7.43 -8.05
N GLU A 61 11.96 7.51 -8.76
CA GLU A 61 12.48 8.78 -9.26
C GLU A 61 11.52 9.40 -10.29
N ASP A 62 11.54 10.72 -10.43
CA ASP A 62 10.65 11.46 -11.33
C ASP A 62 10.72 10.94 -12.77
N LYS A 63 11.94 10.74 -13.30
CA LYS A 63 12.14 10.19 -14.65
C LYS A 63 11.58 8.77 -14.80
N ALA A 64 11.59 7.97 -13.74
CA ALA A 64 10.98 6.64 -13.76
C ALA A 64 9.46 6.74 -13.71
N PHE A 65 8.92 7.67 -12.92
CA PHE A 65 7.49 7.96 -12.86
C PHE A 65 6.94 8.38 -14.23
N GLU A 66 7.59 9.30 -14.94
CA GLU A 66 7.18 9.72 -16.30
C GLU A 66 7.08 8.53 -17.25
N ARG A 67 8.12 7.67 -17.30
CA ARG A 67 8.09 6.46 -18.13
C ARG A 67 6.94 5.53 -17.77
N ILE A 68 6.66 5.36 -16.48
CA ILE A 68 5.54 4.52 -16.01
C ILE A 68 4.20 5.14 -16.43
N ALA A 69 4.04 6.45 -16.26
CA ALA A 69 2.83 7.17 -16.63
C ALA A 69 2.54 7.03 -18.13
N ASP A 70 3.55 7.19 -18.99
CA ASP A 70 3.44 7.00 -20.43
C ASP A 70 2.99 5.57 -20.79
N LEU A 71 3.58 4.56 -20.15
CA LEU A 71 3.21 3.15 -20.36
C LEU A 71 1.80 2.82 -19.89
N VAL A 72 1.30 3.47 -18.83
CA VAL A 72 -0.08 3.28 -18.35
C VAL A 72 -1.07 3.98 -19.28
N GLN A 73 -0.74 5.16 -19.80
CA GLN A 73 -1.60 5.90 -20.72
C GLN A 73 -1.64 5.29 -22.12
N SER A 74 -0.51 4.78 -22.61
CA SER A 74 -0.38 4.13 -23.92
C SER A 74 0.30 2.75 -23.77
N PRO A 75 -0.44 1.73 -23.32
CA PRO A 75 0.12 0.40 -23.10
C PRO A 75 0.63 -0.21 -24.41
N PRO A 76 1.89 -0.71 -24.46
CA PRO A 76 2.37 -1.42 -25.62
C PRO A 76 1.64 -2.76 -25.79
N ALA A 77 1.62 -3.29 -27.01
CA ALA A 77 1.13 -4.64 -27.24
C ALA A 77 1.98 -5.65 -26.46
N PRO A 78 1.37 -6.70 -25.86
CA PRO A 78 2.10 -7.76 -25.19
C PRO A 78 3.14 -8.40 -26.12
N THR A 79 4.35 -8.61 -25.61
CA THR A 79 5.40 -9.32 -26.35
C THR A 79 4.99 -10.76 -26.62
N THR A 80 5.61 -11.40 -27.61
CA THR A 80 5.38 -12.82 -27.90
C THR A 80 5.72 -13.69 -26.68
N ALA A 81 6.87 -13.45 -26.05
CA ALA A 81 7.29 -14.16 -24.83
C ALA A 81 6.30 -14.02 -23.68
N LEU A 82 5.72 -12.83 -23.46
CA LEU A 82 4.70 -12.65 -22.43
C LEU A 82 3.41 -13.43 -22.76
N ARG A 83 3.02 -13.48 -24.03
CA ARG A 83 1.85 -14.25 -24.46
C ARG A 83 2.06 -15.76 -24.31
N GLU A 84 3.25 -16.26 -24.63
CA GLU A 84 3.63 -17.66 -24.44
C GLU A 84 3.65 -18.03 -22.95
N LEU A 85 4.29 -17.20 -22.10
CA LEU A 85 4.30 -17.38 -20.65
C LEU A 85 2.87 -17.43 -20.06
N MET A 86 1.99 -16.52 -20.47
CA MET A 86 0.61 -16.48 -19.96
C MET A 86 -0.28 -17.63 -20.47
N ARG A 87 0.12 -18.34 -21.54
CA ARG A 87 -0.57 -19.56 -22.01
C ARG A 87 -0.16 -20.81 -21.21
N GLY A 88 0.98 -20.76 -20.52
CA GLY A 88 1.49 -21.89 -19.73
C GLY A 88 1.94 -23.06 -20.60
N GLU A 89 2.44 -22.80 -21.81
CA GLU A 89 2.91 -23.84 -22.75
C GLU A 89 4.34 -24.35 -22.45
N ASP A 90 4.89 -24.01 -21.28
CA ASP A 90 6.08 -24.66 -20.73
C ASP A 90 5.64 -25.76 -19.75
N ASP A 91 5.51 -26.98 -20.28
CA ASP A 91 5.49 -28.27 -19.55
C ASP A 91 6.89 -28.91 -19.68
#